data_AF-A0A917MYK1-F1
#
_entry.id   AF-A0A917MYK1-F1
#
_cell.length_a   1.000
_cell.length_b   1.000
_cell.length_c   1.000
_cell.angle_alpha   90.00
_cell.angle_beta   90.00
_cell.angle_gamma   90.00
#
_symmetry.space_group_name_H-M   'P 1'
#
loop_
_entity.id
_entity.type
_entity.pdbx_description
1 polymer ?
#
loop_
_entity_poly.entity_id
_entity_poly.type
_entity_poly.pdbx_seq_one_letter_code
_entity_poly.pdbx_strand_id
1 'polypeptide(L)'
;MKRKHLLPALAVLLCTSTFTAQASGLSNREMREHAAAMSPTEKEARAEEIKARVEEIKHTDKYKLTTAERKAMKEEMKMMRKEAKAMGGGGVYISLAGILIIVLLLILIL
;
A
#
# COMPACT_ATOMS: atom_id res chain seq x y z
N MET A 1 35.20 -33.82 34.98
CA MET A 1 34.71 -33.98 33.60
C MET A 1 33.33 -33.33 33.40
N LYS A 2 33.17 -32.01 33.16
CA LYS A 2 31.81 -31.43 32.96
C LYS A 2 31.71 -30.21 32.02
N ARG A 3 32.70 -29.90 31.17
CA ARG A 3 32.67 -28.70 30.29
C ARG A 3 32.42 -28.98 28.79
N LYS A 4 32.33 -30.24 28.38
CA LYS A 4 32.28 -30.65 26.96
C LYS A 4 30.93 -30.40 26.27
N HIS A 5 29.87 -30.13 27.04
CA HIS A 5 28.53 -29.84 26.53
C HIS A 5 28.17 -28.34 26.52
N LEU A 6 29.05 -27.47 27.03
CA LEU A 6 28.82 -26.01 27.03
C LEU A 6 28.95 -25.40 25.62
N LEU A 7 29.82 -25.95 24.77
CA LEU A 7 30.04 -25.46 23.41
C LEU A 7 28.82 -25.69 22.47
N PRO A 8 28.20 -26.90 22.40
CA PRO A 8 27.00 -27.08 21.59
C PRO A 8 25.78 -26.34 22.17
N ALA A 9 25.71 -26.17 23.49
CA ALA A 9 24.64 -25.40 24.13
C ALA A 9 24.72 -23.89 23.78
N LEU A 10 25.93 -23.33 23.67
CA LEU A 10 26.13 -21.95 23.23
C LEU A 10 25.78 -21.77 21.74
N ALA A 11 26.09 -22.76 20.90
CA ALA A 11 25.77 -22.72 19.46
C ALA A 11 24.26 -22.79 19.19
N VAL A 12 23.49 -23.55 19.98
CA VAL A 12 22.02 -23.62 19.86
C VAL A 12 21.35 -22.32 20.32
N LEU A 13 21.92 -21.62 21.29
CA LEU A 13 21.40 -20.34 21.79
C LEU A 13 21.57 -19.19 20.76
N LEU A 14 22.57 -19.28 19.89
CA LEU A 14 22.86 -18.26 18.86
C LEU A 14 21.95 -18.36 17.63
N CYS A 15 21.24 -19.47 17.43
CA CYS A 15 20.40 -19.68 16.24
C CYS A 15 18.93 -19.22 16.40
N THR A 16 18.50 -18.77 17.58
CA THR A 16 17.08 -18.44 17.84
C THR A 16 16.74 -16.95 17.72
N SER A 17 17.69 -16.10 17.34
CA SER A 17 17.49 -14.65 17.21
C SER A 17 17.20 -14.19 15.78
N THR A 18 16.47 -14.97 14.98
CA THR A 18 15.85 -14.41 13.77
C THR A 18 14.68 -13.52 14.18
N PHE A 19 14.99 -12.27 14.48
CA PHE A 19 14.04 -11.21 14.74
C PHE A 19 13.19 -11.01 13.47
N THR A 20 11.92 -11.42 13.51
CA THR A 20 10.99 -11.13 12.42
C THR A 20 10.66 -9.65 12.49
N ALA A 21 11.33 -8.85 11.65
CA ALA A 21 11.03 -7.44 11.49
C ALA A 21 9.60 -7.31 10.94
N GLN A 22 8.65 -7.01 11.83
CA GLN A 22 7.28 -6.74 11.46
C GLN A 22 7.19 -5.27 11.04
N ALA A 23 7.05 -5.02 9.74
CA ALA A 23 6.86 -3.68 9.21
C ALA A 23 5.54 -3.09 9.76
N SER A 24 5.64 -2.16 10.71
CA SER A 24 4.51 -1.36 11.17
C SER A 24 4.16 -0.34 10.09
N GLY A 25 2.91 -0.35 9.60
CA GLY A 25 2.46 0.58 8.56
C GLY A 25 2.56 2.04 8.99
N LEU A 26 2.79 2.94 8.02
CA LEU A 26 2.85 4.39 8.25
C LEU A 26 1.60 4.92 8.96
N SER A 27 1.80 5.86 9.87
CA SER A 27 0.72 6.61 10.50
C SER A 27 0.04 7.54 9.50
N ASN A 28 -1.23 7.86 9.75
CA ASN A 28 -1.96 8.82 8.91
C ASN A 28 -1.31 10.22 8.91
N ARG A 29 -0.55 10.59 9.95
CA ARG A 29 0.17 11.87 10.01
C ARG A 29 1.33 11.88 9.03
N GLU A 30 2.19 10.87 9.11
CA GLU A 30 3.36 10.72 8.21
C GLU A 30 2.92 10.66 6.74
N MET A 31 1.82 9.97 6.44
CA MET A 31 1.27 9.93 5.07
C MET A 31 0.82 11.31 4.57
N ARG A 32 0.28 12.17 5.44
CA ARG A 32 -0.13 13.54 5.08
C ARG A 32 1.05 14.47 4.92
N GLU A 33 2.06 14.34 5.77
CA GLU A 33 3.31 15.10 5.68
C GLU A 33 4.05 14.75 4.37
N HIS A 34 4.16 13.45 4.06
CA HIS A 34 4.72 12.98 2.80
C HIS A 34 3.93 13.49 1.59
N ALA A 35 2.60 13.38 1.61
CA ALA A 35 1.75 13.91 0.56
C ALA A 35 1.82 15.45 0.43
N ALA A 36 2.05 16.18 1.52
CA ALA A 36 2.22 17.62 1.48
C ALA A 36 3.55 18.04 0.83
N ALA A 37 4.59 17.22 0.99
CA ALA A 37 5.91 17.45 0.39
C ALA A 37 5.98 17.14 -1.12
N MET A 38 5.05 16.34 -1.65
CA MET A 38 5.00 16.05 -3.09
C MET A 38 4.56 17.24 -3.95
N SER A 39 5.21 17.40 -5.09
CA SER A 39 4.76 18.28 -6.19
C SER A 39 3.44 17.78 -6.83
N PRO A 40 2.73 18.64 -7.59
CA PRO A 40 1.52 18.23 -8.31
C PRO A 40 1.76 17.06 -9.27
N THR A 41 2.86 17.09 -10.02
CA THR A 41 3.22 16.03 -10.99
C THR A 41 3.51 14.69 -10.31
N GLU A 42 4.16 14.71 -9.13
CA GLU A 42 4.41 13.50 -8.34
C GLU A 42 3.12 12.92 -7.78
N LYS A 43 2.17 13.77 -7.34
CA LYS A 43 0.84 13.34 -6.89
C LYS A 43 0.05 12.68 -8.02
N GLU A 44 0.12 13.22 -9.23
CA GLU A 44 -0.54 12.67 -10.41
C GLU A 44 0.04 11.30 -10.77
N ALA A 45 1.37 11.20 -10.91
CA ALA A 45 2.05 9.93 -11.17
C ALA A 45 1.71 8.88 -10.11
N ARG A 46 1.75 9.27 -8.82
CA ARG A 46 1.41 8.37 -7.72
C ARG A 46 -0.07 7.93 -7.74
N ALA A 47 -0.97 8.82 -8.13
CA ALA A 47 -2.38 8.49 -8.28
C ALA A 47 -2.62 7.50 -9.43
N GLU A 48 -1.87 7.60 -10.52
CA GLU A 48 -1.92 6.63 -11.63
C GLU A 48 -1.41 5.25 -11.22
N GLU A 49 -0.28 5.19 -10.49
CA GLU A 49 0.23 3.94 -9.93
C GLU A 49 -0.79 3.25 -9.02
N ILE A 50 -1.42 4.02 -8.12
CA ILE A 50 -2.48 3.50 -7.23
C ILE A 50 -3.65 2.95 -8.05
N LYS A 51 -4.08 3.64 -9.11
CA LYS A 51 -5.16 3.16 -9.99
C LYS A 51 -4.78 1.84 -10.67
N ALA A 52 -3.60 1.78 -11.27
CA ALA A 52 -3.12 0.58 -11.95
C ALA A 52 -3.10 -0.63 -11.00
N ARG A 53 -2.57 -0.44 -9.78
CA ARG A 53 -2.51 -1.49 -8.77
C ARG A 53 -3.89 -1.91 -8.26
N VAL A 54 -4.82 -0.96 -8.10
CA VAL A 54 -6.21 -1.27 -7.73
C VAL A 54 -6.89 -2.11 -8.81
N GLU A 55 -6.68 -1.81 -10.09
CA GLU A 55 -7.22 -2.62 -11.19
C GLU A 55 -6.62 -4.02 -11.20
N GLU A 56 -5.31 -4.16 -11.00
CA GLU A 56 -4.67 -5.48 -10.84
C GLU A 56 -5.30 -6.30 -9.69
N ILE A 57 -5.49 -5.68 -8.52
CA ILE A 57 -6.13 -6.32 -7.35
C ILE A 57 -7.59 -6.71 -7.64
N LYS A 58 -8.32 -5.92 -8.43
CA LYS A 58 -9.69 -6.24 -8.83
C LYS A 58 -9.74 -7.48 -9.73
N HIS A 59 -8.80 -7.59 -10.66
CA HIS A 59 -8.71 -8.70 -11.61
C HIS A 59 -8.00 -9.94 -11.05
N THR A 60 -7.44 -9.85 -9.85
CA THR A 60 -6.80 -10.98 -9.17
C THR A 60 -7.84 -12.04 -8.77
N ASP A 61 -7.60 -13.29 -9.16
CA ASP A 61 -8.41 -14.44 -8.74
C ASP A 61 -8.14 -14.78 -7.27
N LYS A 62 -9.00 -14.25 -6.39
CA LYS A 62 -8.85 -14.34 -4.93
C LYS A 62 -9.07 -15.75 -4.38
N TYR A 63 -9.67 -16.65 -5.16
CA TYR A 63 -9.90 -18.04 -4.73
C TYR A 63 -8.61 -18.86 -4.70
N LYS A 64 -7.59 -18.43 -5.45
CA LYS A 64 -6.25 -19.04 -5.48
C LYS A 64 -5.33 -18.54 -4.35
N LEU A 65 -5.76 -17.54 -3.58
CA LEU A 65 -4.95 -16.94 -2.53
C LEU A 65 -5.19 -17.58 -1.17
N THR A 66 -4.11 -17.78 -0.42
CA THR A 66 -4.16 -18.14 0.99
C THR A 66 -4.83 -17.04 1.82
N THR A 67 -5.26 -17.37 3.02
CA THR A 67 -5.84 -16.38 3.96
C THR A 67 -4.85 -15.27 4.32
N ALA A 68 -3.56 -15.59 4.42
CA ALA A 68 -2.52 -14.60 4.69
C ALA A 68 -2.34 -13.61 3.53
N GLU A 69 -2.30 -14.10 2.29
CA GLU A 69 -2.18 -13.26 1.09
C GLU A 69 -3.42 -12.37 0.89
N ARG A 70 -4.62 -12.91 1.11
CA ARG A 70 -5.86 -12.11 1.08
C ARG A 70 -5.84 -10.99 2.12
N LYS A 71 -5.31 -11.26 3.31
CA LYS A 71 -5.17 -10.25 4.37
C LYS A 71 -4.14 -9.18 3.99
N ALA A 72 -2.99 -9.58 3.46
CA ALA A 72 -1.96 -8.67 2.99
C ALA A 72 -2.48 -7.73 1.89
N MET A 73 -3.16 -8.28 0.88
CA MET A 73 -3.75 -7.51 -0.22
C MET A 73 -4.87 -6.56 0.26
N LYS A 74 -5.63 -6.94 1.29
CA LYS A 74 -6.62 -6.04 1.92
C LYS A 74 -5.96 -4.86 2.63
N GLU A 75 -4.87 -5.11 3.36
CA GLU A 75 -4.12 -4.03 4.03
C GLU A 75 -3.41 -3.14 3.00
N GLU A 76 -2.86 -3.70 1.92
CA GLU A 76 -2.30 -2.94 0.80
C GLU A 76 -3.33 -1.97 0.21
N MET A 77 -4.51 -2.48 -0.18
CA MET A 77 -5.60 -1.66 -0.71
C MET A 77 -6.05 -0.56 0.26
N LYS A 78 -6.08 -0.86 1.57
CA LYS A 78 -6.42 0.11 2.62
C LYS A 78 -5.35 1.20 2.77
N MET A 79 -4.07 0.85 2.64
CA MET A 79 -2.97 1.81 2.66
C MET A 79 -3.01 2.72 1.43
N MET A 80 -3.19 2.17 0.23
CA MET A 80 -3.37 2.97 -1.00
C MET A 80 -4.55 3.94 -0.90
N ARG A 81 -5.68 3.50 -0.31
CA ARG A 81 -6.83 4.39 -0.07
C ARG A 81 -6.49 5.55 0.87
N LYS A 82 -5.73 5.29 1.94
CA LYS A 82 -5.28 6.35 2.86
C LYS A 82 -4.33 7.31 2.17
N GLU A 83 -3.45 6.80 1.33
CA GLU A 83 -2.49 7.60 0.55
C GLU A 83 -3.20 8.53 -0.42
N ALA A 84 -4.13 7.99 -1.22
CA ALA A 84 -4.98 8.78 -2.11
C ALA A 84 -5.78 9.86 -1.34
N LYS A 85 -6.27 9.55 -0.14
CA LYS A 85 -6.96 10.53 0.72
C LYS A 85 -6.00 11.62 1.22
N ALA A 86 -4.79 11.25 1.61
CA ALA A 86 -3.76 12.15 2.12
C ALA A 86 -3.28 13.15 1.06
N MET A 87 -3.25 12.74 -0.22
CA MET A 87 -2.93 13.61 -1.36
C MET A 87 -3.98 14.70 -1.66
N GLY A 88 -5.06 14.79 -0.87
CA GLY A 88 -6.05 15.86 -0.98
C GLY A 88 -7.38 15.40 -1.57
N GLY A 89 -7.88 14.25 -1.10
CA GLY A 89 -9.13 13.61 -1.55
C GLY A 89 -10.41 14.41 -1.31
N GLY A 90 -10.55 15.55 -1.98
CA GLY A 90 -11.80 16.14 -2.46
C GLY A 90 -11.90 16.15 -4.00
N GLY A 91 -10.84 15.76 -4.72
CA GLY A 91 -10.84 15.78 -6.17
C GLY A 91 -9.58 15.23 -6.81
N VAL A 92 -9.30 13.94 -6.68
CA VAL A 92 -8.58 13.25 -7.76
C VAL A 92 -9.63 12.89 -8.81
N TYR A 93 -9.99 13.87 -9.64
CA TYR A 93 -10.84 13.67 -10.81
C TYR A 93 -10.02 13.02 -11.93
N ILE A 94 -9.76 11.71 -11.79
CA ILE A 94 -10.08 10.76 -12.86
C ILE A 94 -10.82 9.60 -12.18
N SER A 95 -11.94 9.97 -11.56
CA SER A 95 -13.03 9.11 -11.10
C SER A 95 -14.16 9.27 -12.12
N LEU A 96 -15.23 8.47 -12.07
CA LEU A 96 -16.41 8.57 -12.94
C LEU A 96 -16.90 10.03 -13.14
N ALA A 97 -16.69 10.89 -12.14
CA ALA A 97 -17.00 12.31 -12.17
C ALA A 97 -16.14 13.17 -13.14
N GLY A 98 -14.91 12.76 -13.47
CA GLY A 98 -14.04 13.44 -14.47
C GLY A 98 -14.45 13.12 -15.90
N ILE A 99 -14.82 11.85 -16.14
CA ILE A 99 -15.48 11.44 -17.39
C ILE A 99 -16.83 12.16 -17.52
N LEU A 100 -17.61 12.29 -16.43
CA LEU A 100 -18.87 13.04 -16.46
C LEU A 100 -18.68 14.53 -16.80
N ILE A 101 -17.61 15.19 -16.34
CA ILE A 101 -17.30 16.58 -16.72
C ILE A 101 -16.94 16.69 -18.20
N ILE A 102 -16.13 15.78 -18.74
CA ILE A 102 -15.76 15.76 -20.15
C ILE A 102 -17.00 15.49 -21.02
N VAL A 103 -17.85 14.53 -20.62
CA VAL A 103 -19.12 14.22 -21.30
C VAL A 103 -20.10 15.39 -21.24
N LEU A 104 -20.19 16.11 -20.11
CA LEU A 104 -21.04 17.28 -19.96
C LEU A 104 -20.58 18.46 -20.84
N LEU A 105 -19.27 18.67 -20.98
CA LEU A 105 -18.72 19.71 -21.85
C LEU A 105 -18.98 19.44 -23.33
N LEU A 106 -18.92 18.18 -23.76
CA LEU A 106 -19.23 17.80 -25.15
C LEU A 106 -20.71 18.05 -25.51
N ILE A 107 -21.64 17.91 -24.56
CA ILE A 107 -23.06 18.19 -24.75
C ILE A 107 -23.33 19.71 -24.87
N LEU A 108 -22.52 20.56 -24.24
CA LEU A 108 -22.68 22.02 -24.34
C LEU A 108 -22.13 22.62 -25.64
N ILE A 109 -21.20 21.93 -26.30
CA ILE A 109 -20.52 22.41 -27.52
C ILE A 109 -21.21 21.89 -28.80
N LEU A 110 -21.91 20.76 -28.72
CA LEU A 110 -22.72 20.20 -29.82
C LEU A 110 -24.09 20.88 -29.90
#